data_AF-A0A7S3PYR6-F1
#
_entry.id   AF-A0A7S3PYR6-F1
#
_cell.length_a   1.000
_cell.length_b   1.000
_cell.length_c   1.000
_cell.angle_alpha   90.00
_cell.angle_beta   90.00
_cell.angle_gamma   90.00
#
_symmetry.space_group_name_H-M   'P 1'
#
loop_
_entity.id
_entity.type
_entity.pdbx_description
1 polymer ?
#
loop_
_entity_poly.entity_id
_entity_poly.type
_entity_poly.pdbx_seq_one_letter_code
_entity_poly.pdbx_strand_id
1 'polypeptide(L)'
;MSRLFSIIVQRSKIGLRYKPFSTNSSVHNVYAALDLLDLREKNFSPRELRDAYFVAAKQCHPDAHVHRTSGDSKQTKSEDELKAELSIRFLEITEAYELLQKHPGGIIKRSSGDRTTFNASNPGADDIIIDYITKTEEQQFREACREYLGIDADIVEESKRCPMFRIWLGGNTIDAFHWNLFLMKNGGLAPMLREMKVLHLDEGDDAKRRRRRKSR
;
A
#
# COMPACT_ATOMS: atom_id res chain seq x y z
N MET A 1 22.59 7.49 -7.02
CA MET A 1 21.30 7.39 -6.32
C MET A 1 21.06 8.53 -5.31
N SER A 2 21.65 9.72 -5.48
CA SER A 2 21.73 10.73 -4.38
C SER A 2 21.03 12.07 -4.67
N ARG A 3 20.29 12.22 -5.78
CA ARG A 3 19.65 13.49 -6.14
C ARG A 3 18.16 13.58 -5.79
N LEU A 4 17.43 12.45 -5.76
CA LEU A 4 16.02 12.43 -5.36
C LEU A 4 15.82 12.58 -3.84
N PHE A 5 16.72 12.02 -3.02
CA PHE A 5 16.67 12.18 -1.56
C PHE A 5 16.98 13.61 -1.08
N SER A 6 17.68 14.42 -1.89
CA SER A 6 18.03 15.80 -1.49
C SER A 6 16.83 16.76 -1.56
N ILE A 7 15.83 16.45 -2.39
CA ILE A 7 14.63 17.28 -2.56
C ILE A 7 13.62 17.06 -1.42
N ILE A 8 13.55 15.83 -0.88
CA ILE A 8 12.56 15.45 0.14
C ILE A 8 12.89 16.02 1.54
N VAL A 9 14.16 16.33 1.82
CA VAL A 9 14.62 16.60 3.20
C VAL A 9 14.53 18.08 3.63
N GLN A 10 14.38 19.06 2.72
CA GLN A 10 14.65 20.46 3.08
C GLN A 10 13.48 21.39 3.41
N ARG A 11 12.19 21.00 3.35
CA ARG A 11 11.10 21.96 3.62
C ARG A 11 9.88 21.36 4.33
N SER A 12 9.98 21.24 5.65
CA SER A 12 8.83 20.94 6.51
C SER A 12 8.80 21.88 7.72
N LYS A 13 8.11 23.01 7.59
CA LYS A 13 7.54 23.77 8.71
C LYS A 13 6.18 24.29 8.27
N ILE A 14 5.11 23.65 8.74
CA ILE A 14 3.80 24.19 9.17
C ILE A 14 2.90 22.97 9.41
N GLY A 15 2.31 22.91 10.61
CA GLY A 15 1.68 21.72 11.15
C GLY A 15 0.17 21.65 10.91
N LEU A 16 -0.25 20.54 10.32
CA LEU A 16 -1.40 19.76 10.78
C LEU A 16 -0.85 18.37 11.11
N ARG A 17 -0.95 17.95 12.38
CA ARG A 17 -0.43 16.66 12.83
C ARG A 17 -1.41 15.58 12.42
N TYR A 18 -1.08 14.84 11.35
CA TYR A 18 -1.61 13.49 11.17
C TYR A 18 -1.27 12.69 12.43
N LYS A 19 -2.30 12.17 13.10
CA LYS A 19 -2.14 11.23 14.22
C LYS A 19 -2.44 9.85 13.64
N PRO A 20 -1.44 8.96 13.49
CA PRO A 20 -1.69 7.57 13.10
C PRO A 20 -2.61 6.90 14.13
N PHE A 21 -3.32 5.83 13.73
CA PHE A 21 -4.24 5.13 14.63
C PHE A 21 -3.53 4.76 15.95
N SER A 22 -4.14 5.17 17.06
CA SER A 22 -3.68 4.84 18.39
C SER A 22 -3.82 3.33 18.64
N THR A 23 -2.74 2.70 19.10
CA THR A 23 -2.59 1.25 19.30
C THR A 23 -3.44 0.66 20.43
N ASN A 24 -4.47 1.35 20.92
CA ASN A 24 -5.26 0.92 22.07
C ASN A 24 -6.54 0.19 21.59
N SER A 25 -6.50 -1.15 21.73
CA SER A 25 -7.49 -2.16 21.33
C SER A 25 -7.51 -2.53 19.84
N SER A 26 -6.58 -3.42 19.48
CA SER A 26 -6.42 -4.03 18.13
C SER A 26 -7.72 -4.55 17.52
N VAL A 27 -8.66 -5.06 18.33
CA VAL A 27 -9.93 -5.62 17.84
C VAL A 27 -10.89 -4.55 17.34
N HIS A 28 -11.03 -3.43 18.05
CA HIS A 28 -11.89 -2.31 17.62
C HIS A 28 -11.34 -1.64 16.35
N ASN A 29 -10.02 -1.57 16.22
CA ASN A 29 -9.36 -1.02 15.04
C ASN A 29 -9.63 -1.86 13.77
N VAL A 30 -9.79 -3.18 13.89
CA VAL A 30 -10.11 -4.05 12.74
C VAL A 30 -11.55 -3.85 12.26
N TYR A 31 -12.53 -3.72 13.15
CA TYR A 31 -13.91 -3.45 12.74
C TYR A 31 -14.04 -2.08 12.06
N ALA A 32 -13.40 -1.05 12.62
CA ALA A 32 -13.37 0.27 12.01
C ALA A 32 -12.71 0.24 10.61
N ALA A 33 -11.64 -0.55 10.44
CA ALA A 33 -10.99 -0.74 9.14
C ALA A 33 -11.89 -1.45 8.12
N LEU A 34 -12.66 -2.46 8.55
CA LEU A 34 -13.65 -3.13 7.70
C LEU A 34 -14.74 -2.17 7.22
N ASP A 35 -15.29 -1.38 8.15
CA ASP A 35 -16.32 -0.37 7.84
C ASP A 35 -15.77 0.70 6.87
N LEU A 36 -14.53 1.13 7.06
CA LEU A 36 -13.89 2.14 6.22
C LEU A 36 -13.69 1.67 4.77
N LEU A 37 -13.47 0.37 4.56
CA LEU A 37 -13.34 -0.25 3.24
C LEU A 37 -14.64 -0.87 2.71
N ASP A 38 -15.77 -0.68 3.39
CA ASP A 38 -17.08 -1.29 3.07
C ASP A 38 -17.01 -2.84 2.91
N LEU A 39 -16.16 -3.48 3.72
CA LEU A 39 -16.03 -4.94 3.77
C LEU A 39 -16.99 -5.49 4.83
N ARG A 40 -18.17 -5.91 4.38
CA ARG A 40 -19.26 -6.40 5.27
C ARG A 40 -18.96 -7.77 5.90
N GLU A 41 -18.15 -8.58 5.24
CA GLU A 41 -17.81 -9.93 5.70
C GLU A 41 -16.42 -9.97 6.34
N LYS A 42 -16.28 -10.74 7.42
CA LYS A 42 -14.99 -10.95 8.09
C LYS A 42 -14.05 -11.86 7.30
N ASN A 43 -14.59 -12.58 6.32
CA ASN A 43 -13.89 -13.54 5.49
C ASN A 43 -13.79 -12.96 4.07
N PHE A 44 -12.86 -12.05 3.88
CA PHE A 44 -12.54 -11.51 2.56
C PHE A 44 -11.29 -12.19 2.00
N SER A 45 -11.25 -12.36 0.69
CA SER A 45 -10.05 -12.74 -0.04
C SER A 45 -9.07 -11.57 -0.15
N PRO A 46 -7.76 -11.83 -0.33
CA PRO A 46 -6.79 -10.75 -0.55
C PRO A 46 -7.13 -9.85 -1.76
N ARG A 47 -7.76 -10.44 -2.79
CA ARG A 47 -8.24 -9.72 -3.97
C ARG A 47 -9.37 -8.76 -3.62
N GLU A 48 -10.37 -9.21 -2.87
CA GLU A 48 -11.49 -8.36 -2.43
C GLU A 48 -11.01 -7.20 -1.55
N LEU A 49 -10.06 -7.46 -0.63
CA LEU A 49 -9.45 -6.39 0.17
C LEU A 49 -8.77 -5.33 -0.71
N ARG A 50 -8.03 -5.77 -1.74
CA ARG A 50 -7.36 -4.88 -2.68
C ARG A 50 -8.34 -4.07 -3.52
N ASP A 51 -9.37 -4.73 -4.06
CA ASP A 51 -10.39 -4.08 -4.88
C ASP A 51 -11.17 -3.04 -4.05
N ALA A 52 -11.54 -3.38 -2.81
CA ALA A 52 -12.18 -2.47 -1.86
C ALA A 52 -11.30 -1.25 -1.56
N TYR A 53 -10.00 -1.47 -1.30
CA TYR A 53 -9.03 -0.39 -1.13
C TYR A 53 -8.94 0.51 -2.36
N PHE A 54 -8.91 -0.04 -3.57
CA PHE A 54 -8.81 0.75 -4.80
C PHE A 54 -10.05 1.61 -5.04
N VAL A 55 -11.23 1.06 -4.79
CA VAL A 55 -12.48 1.82 -4.86
C VAL A 55 -12.47 2.96 -3.85
N ALA A 56 -12.11 2.69 -2.59
CA ALA A 56 -12.05 3.69 -1.54
C ALA A 56 -11.00 4.79 -1.82
N ALA A 57 -9.81 4.41 -2.32
CA ALA A 57 -8.74 5.33 -2.70
C ALA A 57 -9.16 6.27 -3.84
N LYS A 58 -9.82 5.75 -4.89
CA LYS A 58 -10.32 6.55 -6.01
C LYS A 58 -11.39 7.57 -5.58
N GLN A 59 -12.21 7.22 -4.58
CA GLN A 59 -13.19 8.15 -4.01
C GLN A 59 -12.56 9.32 -3.25
N CYS A 60 -11.28 9.23 -2.88
CA CYS A 60 -10.54 10.33 -2.28
C CYS A 60 -9.97 11.30 -3.32
N HIS A 61 -10.08 11.01 -4.63
CA HIS A 61 -9.61 11.92 -5.66
C HIS A 61 -10.56 13.14 -5.79
N PRO A 62 -10.04 14.39 -5.94
CA PRO A 62 -10.88 15.58 -6.07
C PRO A 62 -11.87 15.49 -7.24
N ASP A 63 -11.48 14.93 -8.40
CA ASP A 63 -12.38 14.72 -9.55
C ASP A 63 -13.67 13.96 -9.20
N ALA A 64 -13.65 13.06 -8.20
CA ALA A 64 -14.84 12.35 -7.76
C ALA A 64 -15.88 13.27 -7.08
N HIS A 65 -15.45 14.47 -6.64
CA HIS A 65 -16.26 15.44 -5.91
C HIS A 65 -16.58 16.70 -6.73
N VAL A 66 -15.93 16.91 -7.87
CA VAL A 66 -16.14 18.07 -8.76
C VAL A 66 -17.60 18.21 -9.22
N HIS A 67 -18.34 17.10 -9.35
CA HIS A 67 -19.74 17.13 -9.79
C HIS A 67 -20.76 17.37 -8.66
N ARG A 68 -20.36 17.30 -7.39
CA ARG A 68 -21.29 17.39 -6.25
C ARG A 68 -21.59 18.81 -5.78
N THR A 69 -20.76 19.77 -6.18
CA THR A 69 -20.85 21.18 -5.74
C THR A 69 -21.71 22.06 -6.64
N SER A 70 -22.30 21.50 -7.71
CA SER A 70 -23.04 22.28 -8.72
C SER A 70 -24.49 22.62 -8.32
N GLY A 71 -25.00 22.17 -7.17
CA GLY A 71 -26.45 22.15 -6.93
C GLY A 71 -26.99 22.63 -5.58
N ASP A 72 -26.22 22.72 -4.50
CA ASP A 72 -26.82 23.10 -3.21
C ASP A 72 -25.89 23.89 -2.30
N SER A 73 -26.36 25.10 -1.97
CA SER A 73 -25.68 26.12 -1.21
C SER A 73 -25.68 25.76 0.29
N LYS A 74 -24.62 25.10 0.79
CA LYS A 74 -24.32 25.06 2.23
C LYS A 74 -22.83 24.75 2.45
N GLN A 75 -22.10 25.77 2.92
CA GLN A 75 -20.68 25.72 3.33
C GLN A 75 -19.71 25.21 2.25
N THR A 76 -19.31 26.12 1.35
CA THR A 76 -18.14 25.90 0.50
C THR A 76 -16.89 25.90 1.39
N LYS A 77 -16.45 24.72 1.83
CA LYS A 77 -15.06 24.53 2.29
C LYS A 77 -14.14 25.09 1.21
N SER A 78 -13.05 25.73 1.63
CA SER A 78 -12.07 26.20 0.65
C SER A 78 -11.49 25.01 -0.13
N GLU A 79 -11.03 25.25 -1.35
CA GLU A 79 -10.41 24.20 -2.18
C GLU A 79 -9.24 23.54 -1.42
N ASP A 80 -8.47 24.32 -0.68
CA ASP A 80 -7.34 23.85 0.12
C ASP A 80 -7.79 22.98 1.31
N GLU A 81 -8.89 23.34 1.99
CA GLU A 81 -9.47 22.51 3.06
C GLU A 81 -9.98 21.17 2.52
N LEU A 82 -10.63 21.18 1.36
CA LEU A 82 -11.11 19.96 0.71
C LEU A 82 -9.94 19.04 0.33
N LYS A 83 -8.86 19.59 -0.26
CA LYS A 83 -7.65 18.84 -0.60
C LYS A 83 -7.00 18.20 0.62
N ALA A 84 -6.92 18.93 1.73
CA ALA A 84 -6.38 18.43 2.98
C ALA A 84 -7.24 17.28 3.56
N GLU A 85 -8.57 17.45 3.59
CA GLU A 85 -9.51 16.43 4.05
C GLU A 85 -9.44 15.15 3.22
N LEU A 86 -9.39 15.27 1.89
CA LEU A 86 -9.25 14.13 0.98
C LEU A 86 -7.92 13.39 1.17
N SER A 87 -6.82 14.12 1.39
CA SER A 87 -5.51 13.53 1.68
C SER A 87 -5.50 12.78 3.01
N ILE A 88 -6.11 13.35 4.05
CA ILE A 88 -6.26 12.69 5.36
C ILE A 88 -7.06 11.38 5.19
N ARG A 89 -8.20 11.45 4.51
CA ARG A 89 -9.06 10.28 4.27
C ARG A 89 -8.34 9.17 3.50
N PHE A 90 -7.53 9.53 2.50
CA PHE A 90 -6.72 8.57 1.75
C PHE A 90 -5.68 7.85 2.62
N LEU A 91 -5.05 8.56 3.56
CA LEU A 91 -4.13 7.96 4.51
C LEU A 91 -4.84 7.03 5.49
N GLU A 92 -6.02 7.41 6.00
CA GLU A 92 -6.84 6.54 6.86
C GLU A 92 -7.24 5.24 6.16
N ILE A 93 -7.68 5.33 4.90
CA ILE A 93 -8.03 4.17 4.06
C ILE A 93 -6.81 3.27 3.81
N THR A 94 -5.63 3.86 3.64
CA THR A 94 -4.38 3.11 3.51
C THR A 94 -4.04 2.38 4.81
N GLU A 95 -4.14 3.06 5.95
CA GLU A 95 -3.84 2.45 7.24
C GLU A 95 -4.79 1.29 7.57
N ALA A 96 -6.08 1.44 7.25
CA ALA A 96 -7.07 0.36 7.34
C ALA A 96 -6.71 -0.84 6.46
N TYR A 97 -6.31 -0.60 5.21
CA TYR A 97 -5.85 -1.65 4.30
C TYR A 97 -4.65 -2.42 4.85
N GLU A 98 -3.63 -1.72 5.34
CA GLU A 98 -2.43 -2.34 5.93
C GLU A 98 -2.71 -3.10 7.22
N LEU A 99 -3.64 -2.60 8.03
CA LEU A 99 -4.10 -3.28 9.23
C LEU A 99 -4.76 -4.62 8.87
N LEU A 100 -5.63 -4.62 7.85
CA LEU A 100 -6.35 -5.82 7.42
C LEU A 100 -5.44 -6.81 6.69
N GLN A 101 -4.41 -6.35 5.97
CA GLN A 101 -3.38 -7.23 5.40
C GLN A 101 -2.65 -8.06 6.46
N LYS A 102 -2.46 -7.51 7.68
CA LYS A 102 -1.83 -8.22 8.81
C LYS A 102 -2.78 -9.20 9.50
N HIS A 103 -4.08 -9.13 9.20
CA HIS A 103 -5.13 -9.96 9.78
C HIS A 103 -6.06 -10.58 8.73
N PRO A 104 -5.54 -11.34 7.74
CA PRO A 104 -6.36 -11.99 6.73
C PRO A 104 -7.18 -13.11 7.40
N GLY A 105 -8.51 -12.98 7.42
CA GLY A 105 -9.40 -14.05 7.89
C GLY A 105 -9.81 -14.02 9.36
N GLY A 106 -10.09 -12.83 9.89
CA GLY A 106 -10.92 -12.68 11.08
C GLY A 106 -10.16 -12.52 12.40
N ILE A 107 -10.68 -11.58 13.18
CA ILE A 107 -10.43 -11.41 14.60
C ILE A 107 -10.63 -12.77 15.29
N ILE A 108 -9.53 -13.33 15.81
CA ILE A 108 -9.51 -14.41 16.82
C ILE A 108 -9.81 -15.83 16.25
N LYS A 109 -8.77 -16.55 15.83
CA LYS A 109 -8.62 -17.92 16.34
C LYS A 109 -8.20 -17.77 17.80
N ARG A 110 -9.16 -17.91 18.72
CA ARG A 110 -8.87 -18.09 20.15
C ARG A 110 -8.20 -19.46 20.22
N SER A 111 -6.88 -19.48 20.18
CA SER A 111 -6.11 -20.64 20.63
C SER A 111 -6.45 -20.80 22.10
N SER A 112 -7.38 -21.71 22.37
CA SER A 112 -7.47 -22.38 23.66
C SER A 112 -6.06 -22.89 23.96
N GLY A 113 -5.48 -22.34 25.03
CA GLY A 113 -4.15 -22.60 25.59
C GLY A 113 -3.27 -23.59 24.83
N ASP A 114 -2.46 -23.10 23.90
CA ASP A 114 -1.16 -23.71 23.70
C ASP A 114 -0.12 -22.63 23.43
N ARG A 115 0.92 -22.68 24.24
CA ARG A 115 1.98 -21.69 24.34
C ARG A 115 3.05 -22.07 23.33
N THR A 116 2.76 -21.93 22.05
CA THR A 116 3.78 -22.03 20.99
C THR A 116 4.08 -20.65 20.43
N THR A 117 5.25 -20.18 20.85
CA THR A 117 6.11 -19.14 20.28
C THR A 117 5.71 -18.61 18.89
N PHE A 118 5.65 -17.27 18.81
CA PHE A 118 5.84 -16.48 17.60
C PHE A 118 6.78 -17.17 16.61
N ASN A 119 6.23 -17.70 15.51
CA ASN A 119 7.01 -18.06 14.34
C ASN A 119 6.49 -17.22 13.17
N ALA A 120 7.23 -16.16 12.89
CA ALA A 120 7.12 -15.28 11.73
C ALA A 120 7.59 -15.98 10.44
N SER A 121 7.11 -17.21 10.22
CA SER A 121 7.52 -18.06 9.11
C SER A 121 6.31 -18.81 8.58
N ASN A 122 5.41 -18.09 7.93
CA ASN A 122 4.51 -18.70 6.96
C ASN A 122 4.97 -18.23 5.57
N PRO A 123 6.02 -18.84 4.98
CA PRO A 123 6.65 -18.39 3.73
C PRO A 123 5.79 -18.70 2.49
N GLY A 124 4.47 -18.78 2.63
CA GLY A 124 3.54 -19.11 1.55
C GLY A 124 2.29 -18.21 1.49
N ALA A 125 2.16 -17.22 2.36
CA ALA A 125 1.07 -16.25 2.29
C ALA A 125 1.43 -15.05 1.37
N ASP A 126 2.71 -14.68 1.32
CA ASP A 126 3.20 -13.61 0.45
C ASP A 126 3.16 -14.01 -1.03
N ASP A 127 3.34 -15.30 -1.34
CA ASP A 127 3.29 -15.86 -2.69
C ASP A 127 1.89 -15.82 -3.34
N ILE A 128 0.81 -15.65 -2.55
CA ILE A 128 -0.57 -15.61 -3.05
C ILE A 128 -0.94 -14.20 -3.54
N ILE A 129 -0.36 -13.14 -2.97
CA ILE A 129 -0.71 -11.74 -3.30
C ILE A 129 -0.21 -11.35 -4.71
N ILE A 130 0.88 -11.97 -5.18
CA ILE A 130 1.58 -11.59 -6.41
C ILE A 130 0.82 -12.01 -7.69
N ASP A 131 -0.06 -13.01 -7.63
CA ASP A 131 -0.76 -13.53 -8.83
C ASP A 131 -2.02 -12.73 -9.23
N TYR A 132 -2.40 -11.71 -8.44
CA TYR A 132 -3.59 -10.90 -8.74
C TYR A 132 -3.35 -9.70 -9.65
N ILE A 133 -2.10 -9.30 -9.87
CA ILE A 133 -1.77 -8.18 -10.76
C ILE A 133 -1.69 -8.73 -12.19
N THR A 134 -2.61 -8.31 -13.05
CA THR A 134 -2.53 -8.72 -14.46
C THR A 134 -1.36 -8.03 -15.16
N LYS A 135 -0.80 -8.65 -16.21
CA LYS A 135 0.24 -8.05 -17.06
C LYS A 135 -0.17 -6.66 -17.58
N THR A 136 -1.45 -6.52 -17.91
CA THR A 136 -2.03 -5.28 -18.43
C THR A 136 -2.05 -4.19 -17.35
N GLU A 137 -2.48 -4.51 -16.13
CA GLU A 137 -2.48 -3.54 -15.02
C GLU A 137 -1.07 -3.10 -14.65
N GLU A 138 -0.11 -4.03 -14.60
CA GLU A 138 1.29 -3.69 -14.35
C GLU A 138 1.81 -2.73 -15.44
N GLN A 139 1.53 -3.03 -16.71
CA GLN A 139 1.96 -2.20 -17.83
C GLN A 139 1.34 -0.80 -17.78
N GLN A 140 0.03 -0.71 -17.51
CA GLN A 140 -0.66 0.56 -17.33
C GLN A 140 -0.06 1.39 -16.19
N PHE A 141 0.28 0.73 -15.08
CA PHE A 141 0.96 1.40 -13.97
C PHE A 141 2.34 1.93 -14.37
N ARG A 142 3.14 1.11 -15.08
CA ARG A 142 4.46 1.52 -15.61
C ARG A 142 4.38 2.70 -16.57
N GLU A 143 3.33 2.78 -17.39
CA GLU A 143 3.08 3.91 -18.28
C GLU A 143 2.66 5.14 -17.50
N ALA A 144 1.71 5.02 -16.56
CA ALA A 144 1.24 6.11 -15.72
C ALA A 144 2.37 6.72 -14.87
N CYS A 145 3.28 5.92 -14.30
CA CYS A 145 4.44 6.42 -13.56
C CYS A 145 5.33 7.30 -14.43
N ARG A 146 5.61 6.88 -15.67
CA ARG A 146 6.46 7.63 -16.61
C ARG A 146 5.77 8.88 -17.12
N GLU A 147 4.49 8.81 -17.43
CA GLU A 147 3.71 9.93 -17.96
C GLU A 147 3.46 11.01 -16.89
N TYR A 148 3.02 10.61 -15.70
CA TYR A 148 2.56 11.55 -14.68
C TYR A 148 3.69 12.04 -13.77
N LEU A 149 4.58 11.14 -13.34
CA LEU A 149 5.66 11.47 -12.39
C LEU A 149 7.04 11.60 -13.05
N GLY A 150 7.20 11.18 -14.31
CA GLY A 150 8.49 11.18 -15.00
C GLY A 150 9.52 10.22 -14.41
N ILE A 151 9.08 9.20 -13.68
CA ILE A 151 9.95 8.22 -12.99
C ILE A 151 9.49 6.79 -13.26
N ASP A 152 10.41 5.85 -13.12
CA ASP A 152 10.11 4.43 -13.31
C ASP A 152 9.27 3.87 -12.16
N ALA A 153 8.38 2.92 -12.48
CA ALA A 153 7.49 2.30 -11.50
C ALA A 153 8.24 1.57 -10.38
N ASP A 154 9.42 1.03 -10.65
CA ASP A 154 10.24 0.36 -9.65
C ASP A 154 10.72 1.35 -8.56
N ILE A 155 11.04 2.59 -8.95
CA ILE A 155 11.40 3.66 -8.02
C ILE A 155 10.18 4.10 -7.21
N VAL A 156 9.01 4.15 -7.84
CA VAL A 156 7.74 4.45 -7.18
C VAL A 156 7.45 3.42 -6.09
N GLU A 157 7.51 2.12 -6.41
CA GLU A 157 7.29 1.04 -5.43
C GLU A 157 8.31 1.09 -4.28
N GLU A 158 9.58 1.33 -4.57
CA GLU A 158 10.60 1.51 -3.52
C GLU A 158 10.29 2.72 -2.62
N SER A 159 9.80 3.81 -3.21
CA SER A 159 9.38 4.99 -2.46
C SER A 159 8.17 4.70 -1.57
N LYS A 160 7.15 3.98 -2.07
CA LYS A 160 5.97 3.57 -1.29
C LYS A 160 6.33 2.75 -0.05
N ARG A 161 7.39 1.94 -0.13
CA ARG A 161 7.91 1.13 0.99
C ARG A 161 8.64 1.95 2.06
N CYS A 162 9.12 3.14 1.71
CA CYS A 162 9.87 3.99 2.63
C CYS A 162 8.95 4.65 3.68
N PRO A 163 9.17 4.44 4.99
CA PRO A 163 8.36 5.07 6.03
C PRO A 163 8.42 6.61 6.00
N MET A 164 9.58 7.17 5.66
CA MET A 164 9.75 8.63 5.56
C MET A 164 8.94 9.23 4.43
N PHE A 165 8.82 8.52 3.31
CA PHE A 165 7.97 8.93 2.20
C PHE A 165 6.50 8.99 2.60
N ARG A 166 6.02 8.04 3.40
CA ARG A 166 4.63 8.03 3.90
C ARG A 166 4.35 9.17 4.87
N ILE A 167 5.30 9.47 5.76
CA ILE A 167 5.21 10.65 6.64
C ILE A 167 5.16 11.93 5.79
N TRP A 168 5.99 11.99 4.74
CA TRP A 168 6.02 13.11 3.81
C TRP A 168 4.72 13.27 3.00
N LEU A 169 4.07 12.18 2.59
CA LEU A 169 2.76 12.20 1.92
C LEU A 169 1.66 12.84 2.78
N GLY A 170 1.77 12.78 4.10
CA GLY A 170 0.87 13.47 5.03
C GLY A 170 1.18 14.96 5.21
N GLY A 171 2.21 15.49 4.55
CA GLY A 171 2.55 16.90 4.55
C GLY A 171 1.61 17.74 3.69
N ASN A 172 1.54 19.05 3.96
CA ASN A 172 0.74 20.01 3.20
C ASN A 172 1.54 20.66 2.04
N THR A 173 2.40 19.89 1.38
CA THR A 173 3.18 20.41 0.24
C THR A 173 2.47 20.10 -1.08
N ILE A 174 2.69 20.94 -2.09
CA ILE A 174 2.15 20.73 -3.45
C ILE A 174 2.63 19.38 -3.99
N ASP A 175 3.88 19.03 -3.73
CA ASP A 175 4.46 17.76 -4.17
C ASP A 175 3.81 16.55 -3.48
N ALA A 176 3.59 16.61 -2.16
CA ALA A 176 2.91 15.54 -1.43
C ALA A 176 1.47 15.36 -1.95
N PHE A 177 0.77 16.47 -2.19
CA PHE A 177 -0.55 16.44 -2.81
C PHE A 177 -0.52 15.85 -4.22
N HIS A 178 0.44 16.26 -5.07
CA HIS A 178 0.60 15.74 -6.43
C HIS A 178 0.83 14.22 -6.44
N TRP A 179 1.64 13.71 -5.50
CA TRP A 179 1.82 12.28 -5.30
C TRP A 179 0.57 11.58 -4.78
N ASN A 180 -0.15 12.16 -3.81
CA ASN A 180 -1.42 11.61 -3.32
C ASN A 180 -2.44 11.48 -4.46
N LEU A 181 -2.57 12.50 -5.33
CA LEU A 181 -3.44 12.44 -6.51
C LEU A 181 -3.08 11.28 -7.45
N PHE A 182 -1.78 11.13 -7.74
CA PHE A 182 -1.29 10.02 -8.55
C PHE A 182 -1.65 8.68 -7.91
N LEU A 183 -1.35 8.49 -6.63
CA LEU A 183 -1.56 7.24 -5.91
C LEU A 183 -3.05 6.92 -5.81
N MET A 184 -3.92 7.88 -5.48
CA MET A 184 -5.37 7.70 -5.44
C MET A 184 -5.94 7.14 -6.76
N LYS A 185 -5.37 7.54 -7.90
CA LYS A 185 -5.78 7.06 -9.24
C LYS A 185 -5.18 5.69 -9.59
N ASN A 186 -3.97 5.40 -9.13
CA ASN A 186 -3.13 4.31 -9.62
C ASN A 186 -2.84 3.22 -8.57
N GLY A 187 -3.87 2.82 -7.81
CA GLY A 187 -3.78 1.68 -6.88
C GLY A 187 -3.18 1.99 -5.51
N GLY A 188 -3.09 3.27 -5.16
CA GLY A 188 -2.69 3.73 -3.84
C GLY A 188 -1.27 3.31 -3.45
N LEU A 189 -1.10 3.00 -2.16
CA LEU A 189 0.14 2.47 -1.59
C LEU A 189 0.24 0.94 -1.66
N ALA A 190 -0.76 0.26 -2.25
CA ALA A 190 -0.65 -1.16 -2.51
C ALA A 190 0.35 -1.44 -3.65
N PRO A 191 0.98 -2.62 -3.66
CA PRO A 191 1.85 -3.04 -4.75
C PRO A 191 1.10 -3.09 -6.08
N MET A 192 1.69 -2.49 -7.12
CA MET A 192 1.21 -2.53 -8.50
C MET A 192 2.17 -3.24 -9.46
N LEU A 193 3.34 -3.65 -8.96
CA LEU A 193 4.29 -4.46 -9.70
C LEU A 193 4.26 -5.90 -9.20
N ARG A 194 4.30 -6.85 -10.15
CA ARG A 194 4.52 -8.26 -9.81
C ARG A 194 5.95 -8.42 -9.33
N GLU A 195 6.15 -9.10 -8.21
CA GLU A 195 7.50 -9.44 -7.77
C GLU A 195 8.11 -10.36 -8.83
N MET A 196 9.27 -9.95 -9.36
CA MET A 196 10.07 -10.86 -10.16
C MET A 196 10.47 -12.01 -9.24
N LYS A 197 9.86 -13.17 -9.44
CA LYS A 197 10.37 -14.42 -8.88
C LYS A 197 11.81 -14.51 -9.31
N VAL A 198 12.73 -14.24 -8.39
CA VAL A 198 14.14 -14.53 -8.58
C VAL A 198 14.17 -16.02 -8.82
N LEU A 199 14.28 -16.43 -10.07
CA LEU A 199 14.56 -17.81 -10.40
C LEU A 199 15.89 -18.08 -9.71
N HIS A 200 15.82 -18.80 -8.58
CA HIS A 200 16.99 -19.31 -7.92
C HIS A 200 17.62 -20.23 -8.96
N LEU A 201 18.59 -19.70 -9.71
CA LEU A 201 19.46 -20.50 -10.55
C LEU A 201 20.21 -21.37 -9.56
N ASP A 202 19.66 -22.56 -9.36
CA ASP A 202 20.25 -23.62 -8.54
C ASP A 202 21.62 -23.87 -9.17
N GLU A 203 22.65 -23.32 -8.52
CA GLU A 203 24.03 -23.41 -8.96
C GLU A 203 24.42 -24.88 -8.76
N GLY A 204 24.30 -25.64 -9.86
CA GLY A 204 24.23 -27.09 -9.87
C GLY A 204 25.27 -27.76 -8.98
N ASP A 205 24.77 -28.55 -8.03
CA ASP A 205 25.52 -29.47 -7.16
C ASP A 205 26.08 -30.70 -7.93
N ASP A 206 26.25 -30.60 -9.25
CA ASP A 206 26.70 -31.67 -10.14
C ASP A 206 28.23 -31.90 -10.12
N ALA A 207 28.98 -31.10 -9.37
CA ALA A 207 30.44 -31.19 -9.32
C ALA A 207 31.00 -32.33 -8.43
N LYS A 208 30.20 -32.96 -7.55
CA LYS A 208 30.75 -33.88 -6.52
C LYS A 208 30.74 -35.38 -6.85
N ARG A 209 30.15 -35.82 -7.97
CA ARG A 209 29.98 -37.27 -8.25
C ARG A 209 31.05 -37.94 -9.12
N ARG A 210 32.19 -37.29 -9.41
CA ARG A 210 33.23 -37.82 -10.32
C ARG A 210 34.59 -38.20 -9.70
N ARG A 211 34.70 -38.44 -8.39
CA ARG A 211 35.94 -38.99 -7.78
C ARG A 211 35.73 -40.28 -7.00
N ARG A 212 35.16 -41.30 -7.66
CA ARG A 212 35.37 -42.70 -7.26
C ARG A 212 35.47 -43.57 -8.50
N ARG A 213 36.68 -43.68 -9.06
CA ARG A 213 37.17 -44.88 -9.75
C ARG A 213 38.65 -44.76 -10.12
N LYS A 214 39.41 -45.75 -9.62
CA LYS A 214 40.52 -46.46 -10.27
C LYS A 214 41.97 -46.05 -9.95
N SER A 215 42.59 -46.82 -9.06
CA SER A 215 43.88 -47.52 -9.23
C SER A 215 43.92 -48.56 -8.09
N ARG A 216 43.79 -49.87 -8.33
CA ARG A 216 44.87 -50.81 -8.68
C ARG A 216 46.15 -50.58 -7.88
#